data_AF-A0A522PKT2-F1
#
_entry.id   AF-A0A522PKT2-F1
#
_cell.length_a   1.000
_cell.length_b   1.000
_cell.length_c   1.000
_cell.angle_alpha   90.00
_cell.angle_beta   90.00
_cell.angle_gamma   90.00
#
_symmetry.space_group_name_H-M   'P 1'
#
loop_
_entity.id
_entity.type
_entity.pdbx_description
1 polymer ?
#
loop_
_entity_poly.entity_id
_entity_poly.type
_entity_poly.pdbx_seq_one_letter_code
_entity_poly.pdbx_strand_id
1 'polypeptide(L)'
;MQDRPDAAELIAAVRHFLEHEVLPIQQEHRGKFRTLIAANALAIVERELSVGSAPAQQERERLRALLDTPYGDVAALRLELARRIRSGEADHGPWRQAVFTATQTGVEAKLAVANPHFLEGRDVR
;
A
#
# COMPACT_ATOMS: atom_id res chain seq x y z
N MET A 1 3.32 -8.92 29.95
CA MET A 1 2.82 -10.09 29.21
C MET A 1 1.32 -9.89 29.08
N GLN A 2 0.84 -9.45 27.90
CA GLN A 2 -0.60 -9.33 27.66
C GLN A 2 -1.06 -10.62 26.98
N ASP A 3 -1.85 -11.41 27.67
CA ASP A 3 -2.55 -12.61 27.15
C ASP A 3 -3.76 -12.23 26.28
N ARG A 4 -3.68 -11.12 25.53
CA ARG A 4 -4.75 -10.68 24.63
C ARG A 4 -4.27 -10.79 23.19
N PRO A 5 -5.08 -11.37 22.30
CA PRO A 5 -4.71 -11.47 20.90
C PRO A 5 -4.50 -10.07 20.34
N ASP A 6 -3.44 -9.92 19.55
CA ASP A 6 -3.15 -8.66 18.90
C ASP A 6 -4.20 -8.35 17.82
N ALA A 7 -4.25 -7.08 17.37
CA ALA A 7 -5.24 -6.67 16.39
C ALA A 7 -5.12 -7.42 15.06
N ALA A 8 -3.91 -7.84 14.66
CA ALA A 8 -3.69 -8.60 13.44
C ALA A 8 -4.20 -10.04 13.59
N GLU A 9 -3.97 -10.69 14.74
CA GLU A 9 -4.51 -12.01 15.07
C GLU A 9 -6.04 -12.03 15.06
N LEU A 10 -6.68 -11.00 15.64
CA LEU A 10 -8.13 -10.87 15.62
C LEU A 10 -8.68 -10.70 14.19
N ILE A 11 -8.03 -9.85 13.38
CA ILE A 11 -8.43 -9.63 11.99
C ILE A 11 -8.26 -10.90 11.15
N ALA A 12 -7.14 -11.60 11.32
CA ALA A 12 -6.87 -12.86 10.64
C ALA A 12 -7.91 -13.93 11.02
N ALA A 13 -8.27 -14.03 12.31
CA ALA A 13 -9.31 -14.95 12.77
C ALA A 13 -10.68 -14.65 12.17
N VAL A 14 -11.10 -13.37 12.14
CA VAL A 14 -12.37 -12.97 11.52
C VAL A 14 -12.36 -13.23 10.01
N ARG A 15 -11.26 -12.92 9.33
CA ARG A 15 -11.11 -13.21 7.89
C ARG A 15 -11.24 -14.72 7.62
N HIS A 16 -10.55 -15.55 8.41
CA HIS A 16 -10.61 -17.01 8.30
C HIS A 16 -12.04 -17.53 8.47
N PHE A 17 -12.76 -17.07 9.50
CA PHE A 17 -14.17 -17.38 9.73
C PHE A 17 -15.05 -17.00 8.53
N LEU A 18 -14.89 -15.80 7.99
CA LEU A 18 -15.66 -15.35 6.81
C LEU A 18 -15.42 -16.25 5.60
N GLU A 19 -14.17 -16.64 5.35
CA GLU A 19 -13.77 -17.45 4.19
C GLU A 19 -14.18 -18.92 4.31
N HIS A 20 -14.05 -19.51 5.50
CA HIS A 20 -14.14 -20.97 5.68
C HIS A 20 -15.47 -21.42 6.28
N GLU A 21 -16.19 -20.55 6.97
CA GLU A 21 -17.46 -20.89 7.61
C GLU A 21 -18.63 -20.13 6.99
N VAL A 22 -18.49 -18.82 6.79
CA VAL A 22 -19.60 -17.99 6.28
C VAL A 22 -19.77 -18.13 4.78
N LEU A 23 -18.71 -17.96 3.99
CA LEU A 23 -18.78 -17.97 2.53
C LEU A 23 -19.34 -19.28 1.96
N PRO A 24 -18.96 -20.49 2.44
CA PRO A 24 -19.44 -21.75 1.87
C PRO A 24 -20.93 -21.99 2.05
N ILE A 25 -21.52 -21.48 3.15
CA ILE A 25 -22.95 -21.65 3.45
C ILE A 25 -23.83 -20.57 2.83
N GLN A 26 -23.26 -19.49 2.29
CA GLN A 26 -24.03 -18.44 1.61
C GLN A 26 -24.66 -19.00 0.32
N GLN A 27 -25.99 -18.95 0.21
CA GLN A 27 -26.68 -19.35 -1.02
C GLN A 27 -26.93 -18.15 -1.96
N GLU A 28 -27.16 -16.96 -1.41
CA GLU A 28 -27.42 -15.75 -2.19
C GLU A 28 -26.15 -15.15 -2.80
N HIS A 29 -26.21 -14.80 -4.08
CA HIS A 29 -25.07 -14.17 -4.78
C HIS A 29 -24.63 -12.85 -4.14
N ARG A 30 -25.59 -12.03 -3.68
CA ARG A 30 -25.28 -10.77 -2.99
C ARG A 30 -24.58 -11.00 -1.65
N GLY A 31 -24.98 -12.05 -0.92
CA GLY A 31 -24.33 -12.48 0.31
C GLY A 31 -22.88 -12.91 0.07
N LYS A 32 -22.66 -13.82 -0.89
CA LYS A 32 -21.32 -14.26 -1.31
C LYS A 32 -20.41 -13.08 -1.67
N PHE A 33 -20.91 -12.16 -2.49
CA PHE A 33 -20.14 -11.00 -2.93
C PHE A 33 -19.72 -10.09 -1.76
N ARG A 34 -20.64 -9.81 -0.82
CA ARG A 34 -20.33 -9.02 0.37
C ARG A 34 -19.33 -9.69 1.29
N THR A 35 -19.42 -11.00 1.47
CA THR A 35 -18.45 -11.77 2.27
C THR A 35 -17.05 -11.71 1.66
N LEU A 36 -16.94 -11.84 0.33
CA LEU A 36 -15.65 -11.69 -0.37
C LEU A 36 -15.06 -10.29 -0.22
N ILE A 37 -15.89 -9.24 -0.32
CA ILE A 37 -15.45 -7.86 -0.07
C ILE A 37 -14.91 -7.70 1.35
N ALA A 38 -15.66 -8.20 2.34
CA ALA A 38 -15.27 -8.08 3.74
C ALA A 38 -13.95 -8.82 4.02
N ALA A 39 -13.80 -10.05 3.52
CA ALA A 39 -12.57 -10.82 3.65
C ALA A 39 -11.37 -10.12 3.01
N ASN A 40 -11.56 -9.55 1.80
CA ASN A 40 -10.50 -8.79 1.12
C ASN A 40 -10.12 -7.51 1.90
N ALA A 41 -11.10 -6.75 2.39
CA ALA A 41 -10.84 -5.56 3.20
C ALA A 41 -10.04 -5.92 4.46
N LEU A 42 -10.39 -7.01 5.15
CA LEU A 42 -9.63 -7.49 6.31
C LEU A 42 -8.20 -7.91 5.93
N ALA A 43 -8.00 -8.55 4.77
CA ALA A 43 -6.68 -8.91 4.28
C ALA A 43 -5.80 -7.67 4.00
N ILE A 44 -6.40 -6.57 3.54
CA ILE A 44 -5.70 -5.28 3.38
C ILE A 44 -5.26 -4.74 4.73
N VAL A 45 -6.17 -4.70 5.72
CA VAL A 45 -5.85 -4.20 7.07
C VAL A 45 -4.79 -5.07 7.74
N GLU A 46 -4.85 -6.40 7.58
CA GLU A 46 -3.83 -7.34 8.07
C GLU A 46 -2.43 -6.98 7.53
N ARG A 47 -2.33 -6.67 6.22
CA ARG A 47 -1.06 -6.22 5.61
C ARG A 47 -0.64 -4.82 6.06
N GLU A 48 -1.58 -3.90 6.26
CA GLU A 48 -1.25 -2.57 6.80
C GLU A 48 -0.65 -2.67 8.20
N LEU A 49 -1.23 -3.53 9.06
CA LEU A 49 -0.74 -3.75 10.42
C LEU A 49 0.62 -4.43 10.45
N SER A 50 0.88 -5.40 9.56
CA SER A 50 2.16 -6.11 9.54
C SER A 50 3.32 -5.24 9.04
N VAL A 51 3.05 -4.33 8.11
CA VAL A 51 4.07 -3.46 7.52
C VAL A 51 4.31 -2.20 8.38
N GLY A 52 3.30 -1.74 9.13
CA GLY A 52 3.41 -0.66 10.10
C GLY A 52 3.90 0.67 9.48
N SER A 53 4.80 1.38 10.18
CA SER A 53 5.29 2.68 9.71
C SER A 53 6.36 2.60 8.63
N ALA A 54 6.97 1.43 8.39
CA ALA A 54 8.10 1.28 7.47
C ALA A 54 7.90 1.93 6.06
N PRO A 55 6.72 1.85 5.40
CA PRO A 55 6.52 2.41 4.06
C PRO A 55 6.58 3.93 4.05
N ALA A 56 6.05 4.57 5.10
CA ALA A 56 6.07 6.03 5.22
C ALA A 56 7.49 6.54 5.45
N GLN A 57 8.29 5.82 6.24
CA GLN A 57 9.69 6.13 6.51
C GLN A 57 10.52 6.00 5.23
N GLN A 58 10.37 4.89 4.52
CA GLN A 58 11.05 4.66 3.24
C GLN A 58 10.61 5.67 2.17
N GLU A 59 9.33 6.03 2.12
CA GLU A 59 8.86 7.09 1.20
C GLU A 59 9.48 8.44 1.52
N ARG A 60 9.55 8.80 2.81
CA ARG A 60 10.19 10.04 3.24
C ARG A 60 11.65 10.09 2.82
N GLU A 61 12.39 9.01 3.01
CA GLU A 61 13.80 8.91 2.61
C GLU A 61 13.98 9.03 1.10
N ARG A 62 13.17 8.33 0.30
CA ARG A 62 13.18 8.44 -1.16
C ARG A 62 12.89 9.86 -1.63
N LEU A 63 11.87 10.52 -1.06
CA LEU A 63 11.51 11.88 -1.44
C LEU A 63 12.59 12.90 -1.03
N ARG A 64 13.20 12.73 0.14
CA ARG A 64 14.33 13.56 0.59
C ARG A 64 15.53 13.44 -0.34
N ALA A 65 15.87 12.22 -0.75
CA ALA A 65 16.94 11.99 -1.72
C ALA A 65 16.61 12.60 -3.09
N LEU A 66 15.37 12.43 -3.58
CA LEU A 66 14.94 12.96 -4.88
C LEU A 66 14.92 14.49 -4.96
N LEU A 67 14.57 15.14 -3.86
CA LEU A 67 14.45 16.61 -3.77
C LEU A 67 15.73 17.29 -3.29
N ASP A 68 16.76 16.50 -2.96
CA ASP A 68 18.02 16.94 -2.35
C ASP A 68 17.79 17.80 -1.10
N THR A 69 17.00 17.27 -0.16
CA THR A 69 16.65 17.97 1.08
C THR A 69 16.76 17.07 2.32
N PRO A 70 17.38 17.57 3.41
CA PRO A 70 17.46 16.83 4.67
C PRO A 70 16.23 17.03 5.58
N TYR A 71 15.25 17.84 5.19
CA TYR A 71 14.09 18.14 6.03
C TYR A 71 12.77 18.00 5.26
N GLY A 72 11.68 17.89 6.02
CA GLY A 72 10.32 17.77 5.50
C GLY A 72 9.65 16.47 5.91
N ASP A 73 8.36 16.57 6.23
CA ASP A 73 7.49 15.40 6.32
C ASP A 73 7.05 14.95 4.92
N VAL A 74 6.41 13.78 4.83
CA VAL A 74 5.98 13.21 3.54
C VAL A 74 5.00 14.14 2.80
N ALA A 75 4.15 14.87 3.53
CA ALA A 75 3.16 15.74 2.90
C ALA A 75 3.82 16.97 2.24
N ALA A 76 4.71 17.64 2.96
CA ALA A 76 5.49 18.78 2.45
C ALA A 76 6.38 18.36 1.28
N LEU A 77 7.06 17.21 1.39
CA LEU A 77 7.91 16.68 0.31
C LEU A 77 7.09 16.34 -0.95
N ARG A 78 5.91 15.73 -0.81
CA ARG A 78 5.02 15.48 -1.96
C ARG A 78 4.53 16.77 -2.61
N LEU A 79 4.21 17.78 -1.80
CA LEU A 79 3.79 19.09 -2.33
C LEU A 79 4.90 19.75 -3.14
N GLU A 80 6.13 19.72 -2.64
CA GLU A 80 7.31 20.25 -3.32
C GLU A 80 7.61 19.47 -4.61
N LEU A 81 7.57 18.13 -4.57
CA LEU A 81 7.70 17.30 -5.77
C LEU A 81 6.65 17.66 -6.82
N ALA A 82 5.38 17.78 -6.40
CA ALA A 82 4.30 18.15 -7.31
C ALA A 82 4.48 19.57 -7.89
N ARG A 83 5.04 20.51 -7.11
CA ARG A 83 5.39 21.85 -7.58
C ARG A 83 6.45 21.79 -8.67
N ARG A 84 7.55 21.06 -8.46
CA ARG A 84 8.64 20.90 -9.43
C ARG A 84 8.23 20.14 -10.70
N ILE A 85 7.34 19.15 -10.57
CA ILE A 85 6.74 18.51 -11.74
C ILE A 85 5.92 19.52 -12.55
N ARG A 86 5.08 20.34 -11.91
CA ARG A 86 4.26 21.35 -12.59
C ARG A 86 5.05 22.48 -13.22
N SER A 87 6.25 22.80 -12.72
CA SER A 87 7.15 23.78 -13.35
C SER A 87 7.88 23.23 -14.57
N GLY A 88 7.69 21.95 -14.91
CA GLY A 88 8.33 21.30 -16.06
C GLY A 88 9.76 20.81 -15.78
N GLU A 89 10.24 20.89 -14.53
CA GLU A 89 11.57 20.40 -14.17
C GLU A 89 11.70 18.89 -14.49
N ALA A 90 10.59 18.15 -14.44
CA ALA A 90 10.52 16.69 -14.66
C ALA A 90 10.25 16.30 -16.12
N ASP A 91 10.24 17.25 -17.07
CA ASP A 91 9.86 16.95 -18.45
C ASP A 91 10.99 16.30 -19.25
N HIS A 92 12.25 16.47 -18.82
CA HIS A 92 13.43 15.97 -19.52
C HIS A 92 14.61 15.70 -18.57
N GLY A 93 15.65 15.05 -19.10
CA GLY A 93 16.90 14.82 -18.38
C GLY A 93 16.83 13.71 -17.32
N PRO A 94 17.89 13.57 -16.52
CA PRO A 94 18.02 12.49 -15.54
C PRO A 94 17.01 12.61 -14.38
N TRP A 95 16.59 13.83 -14.03
CA TRP A 95 15.63 14.04 -12.95
C TRP A 95 14.25 13.49 -13.30
N ARG A 96 13.81 13.57 -14.56
CA ARG A 96 12.59 12.89 -15.05
C ARG A 96 12.57 11.40 -14.70
N GLN A 97 13.68 10.71 -14.98
CA GLN A 97 13.79 9.28 -14.70
C GLN A 97 13.77 9.00 -13.20
N ALA A 98 14.49 9.80 -12.41
CA ALA A 98 14.47 9.67 -10.95
C ALA A 98 13.06 9.88 -10.36
N VAL A 99 12.31 10.88 -10.84
CA VAL A 99 10.91 11.11 -10.46
C VAL A 99 10.02 9.93 -10.85
N PHE A 100 10.17 9.41 -12.07
CA PHE A 100 9.39 8.27 -12.53
C PHE A 100 9.66 7.01 -11.70
N THR A 101 10.93 6.67 -11.47
CA THR A 101 11.32 5.55 -10.61
C THR A 101 10.78 5.72 -9.19
N ALA A 102 10.93 6.90 -8.59
CA ALA A 102 10.46 7.15 -7.22
C ALA A 102 8.94 7.03 -7.08
N THR A 103 8.18 7.57 -8.03
CA THR A 103 6.72 7.47 -8.03
C THR A 103 6.25 6.05 -8.31
N GLN A 104 6.90 5.34 -9.23
CA GLN A 104 6.65 3.93 -9.51
C GLN A 104 6.89 3.08 -8.26
N THR A 105 8.06 3.17 -7.61
CA THR A 105 8.34 2.46 -6.35
C THR A 105 7.32 2.79 -5.26
N GLY A 106 6.86 4.05 -5.19
CA GLY A 106 5.81 4.45 -4.25
C GLY A 106 4.45 3.80 -4.54
N VAL A 107 4.07 3.65 -5.81
CA VAL A 107 2.85 2.94 -6.22
C VAL A 107 2.98 1.45 -5.92
N GLU A 108 4.13 0.86 -6.19
CA GLU A 108 4.41 -0.55 -5.91
C GLU A 108 4.28 -0.90 -4.44
N ALA A 109 4.87 -0.08 -3.56
CA ALA A 109 4.74 -0.25 -2.12
C ALA A 109 3.27 -0.20 -1.65
N LYS A 110 2.46 0.70 -2.24
CA LYS A 110 1.02 0.78 -1.93
C LYS A 110 0.25 -0.42 -2.46
N LEU A 111 0.58 -0.90 -3.66
CA LEU A 111 -0.04 -2.08 -4.24
C LEU A 111 0.30 -3.36 -3.47
N ALA A 112 1.53 -3.48 -2.96
CA ALA A 112 1.92 -4.62 -2.11
C ALA A 112 1.04 -4.75 -0.85
N VAL A 113 0.42 -3.66 -0.40
CA VAL A 113 -0.52 -3.64 0.72
C VAL A 113 -1.96 -3.77 0.23
N ALA A 114 -2.38 -2.96 -0.73
CA ALA A 114 -3.77 -2.91 -1.17
C ALA A 114 -4.17 -4.14 -2.01
N ASN A 115 -3.34 -4.53 -2.96
CA ASN A 115 -3.61 -5.66 -3.87
C ASN A 115 -2.32 -6.17 -4.54
N PRO A 116 -1.63 -7.16 -3.93
CA PRO A 116 -0.37 -7.70 -4.43
C PRO A 116 -0.43 -8.33 -5.82
N HIS A 117 -1.60 -8.82 -6.25
CA HIS A 117 -1.74 -9.49 -7.56
C HIS A 117 -1.37 -8.59 -8.74
N PHE A 118 -1.50 -7.26 -8.61
CA PHE A 118 -1.04 -6.33 -9.65
C PHE A 118 0.49 -6.27 -9.81
N LEU A 119 1.25 -6.83 -8.87
CA LEU A 119 2.71 -6.90 -8.92
C LEU A 119 3.22 -8.20 -9.57
N GLU A 120 2.43 -9.29 -9.50
CA GLU A 120 2.77 -10.61 -10.05
C GLU A 120 2.85 -10.61 -11.59
N GLY A 121 2.09 -9.73 -12.26
CA GLY A 121 2.09 -9.62 -13.73
C GLY A 121 3.32 -8.95 -14.35
N ARG A 122 4.35 -8.62 -13.56
CA ARG A 122 5.55 -7.89 -14.01
C ARG A 122 6.80 -8.74 -14.23
N ASP A 123 6.78 -10.01 -13.83
CA ASP A 123 7.90 -10.95 -14.04
C ASP A 123 8.04 -11.43 -15.50
N VAL A 124 7.30 -10.85 -16.46
CA VAL A 124 7.30 -11.26 -17.89
C VAL A 124 7.63 -10.10 -18.84
N ARG A 125 8.50 -9.16 -18.45
CA ARG A 125 9.00 -8.13 -19.39
C ARG A 125 10.49 -7.84 -19.26
#